data_AF-A0A946G2S5-F1
#
_entry.id   AF-A0A946G2S5-F1
#
_cell.length_a   1.000
_cell.length_b   1.000
_cell.length_c   1.000
_cell.angle_alpha   90.00
_cell.angle_beta   90.00
_cell.angle_gamma   90.00
#
_symmetry.space_group_name_H-M   'P 1'
#
loop_
_entity.id
_entity.type
_entity.pdbx_description
1 polymer ?
#
loop_
_entity_poly.entity_id
_entity_poly.type
_entity_poly.pdbx_seq_one_letter_code
_entity_poly.pdbx_strand_id
1 'polypeptide(L)'
;MTFSDPIARTGVALLALGLSSMALADRSLWSELPSVTSAEIAQEGLNRAAPVLPARQLRIDRKGLNALIDKGLESFQGTFIIELPSPDGGYREFEFRPAGTMSPGLAQKFPNISAFSGRSLDKGDANAQMEVTPAGVSVQVLASGGRWMIDPSDQSDTSKVKSYFARDAKRGKNPFQCGVTGHDHKADIRDKNRFKSRPSLRTQATRQSRSRGSELRTYRLAVATT
;
A
#
# COMPACT_ATOMS: atom_id res chain seq x y z
N MET A 1 66.20 55.94 -15.63
CA MET A 1 65.31 55.60 -16.76
C MET A 1 66.11 54.78 -17.76
N THR A 2 66.04 53.47 -17.67
CA THR A 2 66.47 52.52 -18.72
C THR A 2 65.76 51.20 -18.43
N PHE A 3 65.01 50.73 -19.43
CA PHE A 3 64.19 49.53 -19.43
C PHE A 3 65.06 48.26 -19.45
N SER A 4 64.61 47.21 -18.78
CA SER A 4 65.02 45.82 -19.02
C SER A 4 63.78 44.97 -19.24
N ASP A 5 63.64 44.46 -20.45
CA ASP A 5 62.94 43.22 -20.79
C ASP A 5 64.06 42.17 -21.02
N PRO A 6 63.88 40.84 -20.76
CA PRO A 6 63.08 40.06 -21.71
C PRO A 6 62.48 38.70 -21.25
N ILE A 7 61.51 38.25 -22.06
CA ILE A 7 61.14 36.85 -22.41
C ILE A 7 60.57 35.92 -21.32
N ALA A 8 59.31 35.50 -21.50
CA ALA A 8 58.95 34.09 -21.49
C ALA A 8 57.64 33.83 -22.26
N ARG A 9 57.77 33.01 -23.31
CA ARG A 9 56.68 32.36 -24.06
C ARG A 9 56.00 31.31 -23.19
N THR A 10 54.68 31.18 -23.30
CA THR A 10 53.86 29.94 -23.20
C THR A 10 52.40 30.42 -23.10
N GLY A 11 51.42 30.01 -23.89
CA GLY A 11 51.11 28.69 -24.40
C GLY A 11 49.60 28.53 -24.19
N VAL A 12 48.83 28.50 -25.26
CA VAL A 12 47.36 28.39 -25.25
C VAL A 12 46.94 27.04 -24.68
N ALA A 13 46.00 27.02 -23.76
CA ALA A 13 45.23 25.83 -23.40
C ALA A 13 43.74 26.20 -23.30
N LEU A 14 43.00 25.95 -24.39
CA LEU A 14 41.55 25.83 -24.36
C LEU A 14 41.19 24.62 -23.50
N LEU A 15 40.52 24.84 -22.37
CA LEU A 15 39.93 23.75 -21.60
C LEU A 15 38.48 23.56 -22.05
N ALA A 16 38.27 22.58 -22.92
CA ALA A 16 36.95 22.09 -23.30
C ALA A 16 36.32 21.35 -22.10
N LEU A 17 35.31 21.95 -21.48
CA LEU A 17 34.44 21.26 -20.52
C LEU A 17 33.47 20.34 -21.29
N GLY A 18 33.95 19.12 -21.54
CA GLY A 18 33.18 18.05 -22.16
C GLY A 18 32.52 17.13 -21.13
N LEU A 19 31.31 16.70 -21.52
CA LEU A 19 30.58 15.49 -21.14
C LEU A 19 29.90 15.44 -19.76
N SER A 20 28.62 15.82 -19.85
CA SER A 20 27.49 15.26 -19.09
C SER A 20 27.69 13.79 -18.71
N SER A 21 27.72 13.52 -17.41
CA SER A 21 27.23 12.26 -16.85
C SER A 21 25.76 12.45 -16.51
N MET A 22 24.85 12.14 -17.43
CA MET A 22 23.50 11.79 -17.04
C MET A 22 23.58 10.43 -16.34
N ALA A 23 23.83 10.45 -15.03
CA ALA A 23 23.45 9.31 -14.21
C ALA A 23 21.95 9.11 -14.42
N LEU A 24 21.56 7.96 -14.99
CA LEU A 24 20.19 7.48 -14.93
C LEU A 24 19.88 7.35 -13.44
N ALA A 25 19.23 8.37 -12.89
CA ALA A 25 18.80 8.37 -11.50
C ALA A 25 17.88 7.17 -11.33
N ASP A 26 18.31 6.24 -10.48
CA ASP A 26 17.41 5.31 -9.82
C ASP A 26 16.40 6.15 -9.04
N ARG A 27 15.30 6.52 -9.70
CA ARG A 27 14.24 7.30 -9.07
C ARG A 27 13.51 6.34 -8.18
N SER A 28 13.85 6.35 -6.89
CA SER A 28 13.03 5.76 -5.85
C SER A 28 11.57 6.12 -6.12
N LEU A 29 10.75 5.08 -6.31
CA LEU A 29 9.32 5.23 -6.57
C LEU A 29 8.61 6.02 -5.45
N TRP A 30 9.23 6.06 -4.27
CA TRP A 30 8.73 6.65 -3.05
C TRP A 30 9.62 7.80 -2.59
N SER A 31 9.01 8.89 -2.15
CA SER A 31 9.70 9.97 -1.44
C SER A 31 9.00 10.24 -0.10
N GLU A 32 9.77 10.38 0.96
CA GLU A 32 9.23 10.65 2.29
C GLU A 32 8.58 12.03 2.37
N LEU A 33 7.49 12.11 3.12
CA LEU A 33 6.87 13.36 3.54
C LEU A 33 7.06 13.54 5.06
N PRO A 34 7.08 14.78 5.55
CA PRO A 34 7.10 15.04 6.98
C PRO A 34 5.97 14.27 7.69
N SER A 35 6.29 13.62 8.79
CA SER A 35 5.30 12.91 9.60
C SER A 35 4.31 13.93 10.17
N VAL A 36 3.03 13.85 9.78
CA VAL A 36 2.01 14.75 10.32
C VAL A 36 1.76 14.38 11.78
N THR A 37 1.94 15.34 12.68
CA THR A 37 1.64 15.14 14.10
C THR A 37 0.13 15.19 14.34
N SER A 38 -0.35 14.60 15.44
CA SER A 38 -1.77 14.66 15.83
C SER A 38 -2.35 16.08 15.88
N ALA A 39 -1.50 17.09 16.12
CA ALA A 39 -1.89 18.49 16.25
C ALA A 39 -2.22 19.16 14.90
N GLU A 40 -1.50 18.81 13.83
CA GLU A 40 -1.71 19.37 12.48
C GLU A 40 -2.98 18.79 11.82
N ILE A 41 -3.35 17.55 12.14
CA ILE A 41 -4.56 16.90 11.61
C ILE A 41 -5.86 17.51 12.19
N ALA A 42 -5.80 18.09 13.39
CA ALA A 42 -6.97 18.70 14.03
C ALA A 42 -7.41 20.03 13.36
N GLN A 43 -6.54 20.65 12.56
CA GLN A 43 -6.79 21.92 11.88
C GLN A 43 -7.43 21.74 10.49
N GLU A 44 -7.20 20.61 9.81
CA GLU A 44 -7.74 20.34 8.46
C GLU A 44 -9.05 19.54 8.49
N GLY A 45 -10.09 20.17 9.03
CA GLY A 45 -11.43 19.61 9.18
C GLY A 45 -12.16 19.28 7.87
N LEU A 46 -13.04 18.27 8.00
CA LEU A 46 -14.06 17.75 7.08
C LEU A 46 -13.56 16.84 5.92
N ASN A 47 -14.00 15.57 5.98
CA ASN A 47 -14.02 14.55 4.92
C ASN A 47 -12.88 13.51 4.83
N ARG A 48 -11.90 13.51 5.74
CA ARG A 48 -10.88 12.42 5.78
C ARG A 48 -11.27 11.28 6.72
N ALA A 49 -10.99 10.05 6.29
CA ALA A 49 -11.05 8.86 7.13
C ALA A 49 -10.25 9.09 8.44
N ALA A 50 -10.73 8.55 9.56
CA ALA A 50 -10.16 8.79 10.89
C ALA A 50 -8.62 8.67 10.89
N PRO A 51 -7.90 9.57 11.59
CA PRO A 51 -6.44 9.54 11.60
C PRO A 51 -5.93 8.21 12.16
N VAL A 52 -5.08 7.56 11.37
CA VAL A 52 -4.32 6.39 11.77
C VAL A 52 -2.96 6.87 12.24
N LEU A 53 -2.64 6.61 13.50
CA LEU A 53 -1.36 7.02 14.09
C LEU A 53 -0.81 5.86 14.92
N PRO A 54 0.47 5.50 14.75
CA PRO A 54 1.44 6.11 13.82
C PRO A 54 1.21 5.70 12.35
N ALA A 55 1.54 6.61 11.41
CA ALA A 55 1.54 6.34 9.97
C ALA A 55 2.71 7.07 9.29
N ARG A 56 3.45 6.36 8.43
CA ARG A 56 4.52 6.91 7.59
C ARG A 56 3.89 7.59 6.38
N GLN A 57 4.22 8.85 6.12
CA GLN A 57 3.64 9.63 5.02
C GLN A 57 4.61 9.65 3.86
N LEU A 58 4.14 9.28 2.67
CA LEU A 58 4.99 9.23 1.48
C LEU A 58 4.28 9.86 0.29
N ARG A 59 5.06 10.22 -0.72
CA ARG A 59 4.59 10.50 -2.07
C ARG A 59 5.07 9.39 -3.00
N ILE A 60 4.21 8.97 -3.92
CA ILE A 60 4.54 8.00 -4.96
C ILE A 60 4.67 8.68 -6.32
N ASP A 61 5.71 8.33 -7.10
CA ASP A 61 5.79 8.71 -8.52
C ASP A 61 4.77 7.88 -9.33
N ARG A 62 3.59 8.45 -9.53
CA ARG A 62 2.50 7.83 -10.30
C ARG A 62 2.87 7.52 -11.75
N LYS A 63 3.69 8.36 -12.39
CA LYS A 63 4.11 8.13 -13.78
C LYS A 63 5.14 7.02 -13.81
N GLY A 64 6.09 7.03 -12.87
CA GLY A 64 7.06 5.95 -12.66
C GLY A 64 6.39 4.60 -12.39
N LEU A 65 5.37 4.57 -11.52
CA LEU A 65 4.60 3.35 -11.24
C LEU A 65 3.95 2.79 -12.51
N ASN A 66 3.23 3.62 -13.26
CA ASN A 66 2.55 3.16 -14.47
C ASN A 66 3.55 2.63 -15.50
N ALA A 67 4.65 3.35 -15.73
CA ALA A 67 5.69 2.90 -16.65
C ALA A 67 6.33 1.56 -16.22
N LEU A 68 6.52 1.36 -14.91
CA LEU A 68 7.03 0.10 -14.36
C LEU A 68 6.04 -1.05 -14.57
N ILE A 69 4.74 -0.81 -14.34
CA ILE A 69 3.69 -1.79 -14.58
C ILE A 69 3.64 -2.16 -16.06
N ASP A 70 3.52 -1.18 -16.95
CA ASP A 70 3.39 -1.39 -18.39
C ASP A 70 4.56 -2.24 -18.92
N LYS A 71 5.79 -1.86 -18.56
CA LYS A 71 7.01 -2.60 -18.92
C LYS A 71 7.00 -4.04 -18.39
N GLY A 72 6.51 -4.25 -17.17
CA GLY A 72 6.42 -5.58 -16.57
C GLY A 72 5.39 -6.47 -17.26
N LEU A 73 4.24 -5.91 -17.61
CA LEU A 73 3.17 -6.63 -18.29
C LEU A 73 3.52 -6.99 -19.74
N GLU A 74 4.35 -6.19 -20.40
CA GLU A 74 4.90 -6.50 -21.73
C GLU A 74 6.02 -7.56 -21.68
N SER A 75 6.57 -7.86 -20.50
CA SER A 75 7.60 -8.88 -20.36
C SER A 75 7.05 -10.29 -20.57
N PHE A 76 7.95 -11.24 -20.90
CA PHE A 76 7.57 -12.65 -21.06
C PHE A 76 6.92 -13.25 -19.81
N GLN A 77 7.30 -12.79 -18.61
CA GLN A 77 6.74 -13.28 -17.36
C GLN A 77 5.43 -12.59 -16.99
N GLY A 78 5.14 -11.41 -17.55
CA GLY A 78 3.98 -10.60 -17.20
C GLY A 78 3.98 -10.13 -15.74
N THR A 79 5.18 -9.95 -15.17
CA THR A 79 5.39 -9.56 -13.77
C THR A 79 6.27 -8.32 -13.66
N PHE A 80 6.21 -7.66 -12.51
CA PHE A 80 7.09 -6.57 -12.14
C PHE A 80 7.39 -6.58 -10.65
N ILE A 81 8.51 -5.98 -10.26
CA ILE A 81 8.96 -5.92 -8.86
C ILE A 81 8.80 -4.49 -8.34
N ILE A 82 8.27 -4.35 -7.12
CA ILE A 82 8.19 -3.08 -6.40
C ILE A 82 8.67 -3.29 -4.96
N GLU A 83 9.51 -2.39 -4.49
CA GLU A 83 9.79 -2.21 -3.07
C GLU A 83 8.65 -1.43 -2.40
N LEU A 84 7.97 -2.04 -1.43
CA LEU A 84 6.89 -1.38 -0.70
C LEU A 84 7.38 -0.81 0.64
N PRO A 85 7.09 0.47 0.97
CA PRO A 85 7.48 1.10 2.22
C PRO A 85 6.70 0.51 3.39
N SER A 86 7.38 -0.21 4.27
CA SER A 86 6.80 -0.77 5.48
C SER A 86 6.63 0.32 6.56
N PRO A 87 5.62 0.20 7.46
CA PRO A 87 5.39 1.19 8.51
C PRO A 87 6.51 1.30 9.55
N ASP A 88 7.38 0.30 9.63
CA ASP A 88 8.57 0.26 10.51
C ASP A 88 9.78 1.02 9.95
N GLY A 89 9.63 1.69 8.80
CA GLY A 89 10.68 2.50 8.16
C GLY A 89 11.49 1.76 7.10
N GLY A 90 11.34 0.44 6.99
CA GLY A 90 11.99 -0.36 5.95
C GLY A 90 11.25 -0.36 4.62
N TYR A 91 11.80 -1.09 3.66
CA TYR A 91 11.16 -1.48 2.41
C TYR A 91 11.18 -3.00 2.29
N ARG A 92 10.23 -3.57 1.56
CA ARG A 92 10.16 -5.00 1.26
C ARG A 92 9.84 -5.21 -0.21
N GLU A 93 10.57 -6.09 -0.87
CA GLU A 93 10.36 -6.39 -2.29
C GLU A 93 9.21 -7.38 -2.51
N PHE A 94 8.37 -7.05 -3.49
CA PHE A 94 7.29 -7.90 -3.95
C PHE A 94 7.30 -8.00 -5.47
N GLU A 95 7.16 -9.22 -5.98
CA GLU A 95 6.85 -9.46 -7.39
C GLU A 95 5.33 -9.54 -7.56
N PHE A 96 4.80 -8.70 -8.44
CA PHE A 96 3.38 -8.57 -8.74
C PHE A 96 3.03 -9.13 -10.13
N ARG A 97 1.80 -9.64 -10.24
CA ARG A 97 1.16 -10.05 -11.49
C ARG A 97 -0.32 -9.61 -11.49
N PRO A 98 -0.99 -9.52 -12.65
CA PRO A 98 -2.42 -9.25 -12.71
C PRO A 98 -3.22 -10.23 -11.84
N ALA A 99 -4.14 -9.72 -11.01
CA ALA A 99 -4.94 -10.55 -10.11
C ALA A 99 -6.04 -11.34 -10.82
N GLY A 100 -6.45 -10.92 -12.03
CA GLY A 100 -7.52 -11.56 -12.80
C GLY A 100 -8.92 -11.44 -12.17
N THR A 101 -9.09 -10.53 -11.20
CA THR A 101 -10.35 -10.37 -10.46
C THR A 101 -11.46 -9.74 -11.32
N MET A 102 -11.11 -8.86 -12.26
CA MET A 102 -12.08 -8.22 -13.15
C MET A 102 -12.40 -9.10 -14.36
N SER A 103 -13.68 -9.20 -14.70
CA SER A 103 -14.10 -9.81 -15.97
C SER A 103 -13.60 -8.99 -17.17
N PRO A 104 -13.38 -9.58 -18.35
CA PRO A 104 -12.90 -8.86 -19.53
C PRO A 104 -13.78 -7.66 -19.92
N GLY A 105 -15.11 -7.82 -19.89
CA GLY A 105 -16.03 -6.72 -20.22
C GLY A 105 -15.98 -5.57 -19.21
N LEU A 106 -15.74 -5.87 -17.93
CA LEU A 106 -15.61 -4.85 -16.90
C LEU A 106 -14.25 -4.13 -16.98
N ALA A 107 -13.18 -4.87 -17.29
CA ALA A 107 -11.87 -4.28 -17.54
C ALA A 107 -11.87 -3.35 -18.76
N GLN A 108 -12.60 -3.68 -19.83
CA GLN A 108 -12.80 -2.79 -20.99
C GLN A 108 -13.55 -1.51 -20.62
N LYS A 109 -14.54 -1.61 -19.71
CA LYS A 109 -15.32 -0.47 -19.25
C LYS A 109 -14.55 0.44 -18.28
N PHE A 110 -13.65 -0.14 -17.48
CA PHE A 110 -12.84 0.58 -16.48
C PHE A 110 -11.33 0.30 -16.66
N PRO A 111 -10.73 0.76 -17.79
CA PRO A 111 -9.33 0.46 -18.11
C PRO A 111 -8.34 1.15 -17.17
N ASN A 112 -8.79 2.16 -16.43
CA ASN A 112 -8.03 2.92 -15.44
C ASN A 112 -8.04 2.29 -14.04
N ILE A 113 -8.66 1.11 -13.87
CA ILE A 113 -8.65 0.34 -12.62
C ILE A 113 -7.91 -0.98 -12.88
N SER A 114 -6.81 -1.18 -12.16
CA SER A 114 -6.00 -2.40 -12.26
C SER A 114 -5.77 -3.01 -10.88
N ALA A 115 -5.87 -4.33 -10.79
CA ALA A 115 -5.66 -5.08 -9.56
C ALA A 115 -4.55 -6.12 -9.77
N PHE A 116 -3.64 -6.20 -8.81
CA PHE A 116 -2.46 -7.05 -8.84
C PHE A 116 -2.34 -7.88 -7.56
N SER A 117 -1.84 -9.10 -7.73
CA SER A 117 -1.45 -9.98 -6.63
C SER A 117 0.06 -10.10 -6.61
N GLY A 118 0.65 -9.89 -5.44
CA GLY A 118 2.09 -9.94 -5.23
C GLY A 118 2.50 -10.96 -4.19
N ARG A 119 3.70 -11.53 -4.36
CA ARG A 119 4.38 -12.31 -3.33
C ARG A 119 5.70 -11.63 -2.97
N SER A 120 6.08 -11.73 -1.71
CA SER A 120 7.39 -11.25 -1.28
C SER A 120 8.49 -12.10 -1.89
N LEU A 121 9.62 -11.45 -2.18
CA LEU A 121 10.86 -12.11 -2.61
C LEU A 121 11.75 -12.48 -1.42
N ASP A 122 11.43 -12.00 -0.22
CA ASP A 122 12.11 -12.37 1.02
C ASP A 122 11.78 -13.82 1.43
N LYS A 123 12.57 -14.39 2.36
CA LYS A 123 12.38 -15.76 2.90
C LYS A 123 11.07 -16.01 3.67
N GLY A 124 10.12 -15.06 3.67
CA GLY A 124 8.85 -15.16 4.37
C GLY A 124 7.64 -15.21 3.45
N ASP A 125 6.62 -15.98 3.82
CA ASP A 125 5.30 -16.00 3.16
C ASP A 125 4.53 -14.70 3.46
N ALA A 126 4.89 -13.63 2.77
CA ALA A 126 4.11 -12.41 2.73
C ALA A 126 3.49 -12.23 1.35
N ASN A 127 2.19 -11.93 1.32
CA ASN A 127 1.44 -11.67 0.11
C ASN A 127 0.92 -10.23 0.11
N ALA A 128 0.83 -9.64 -1.06
CA ALA A 128 0.35 -8.28 -1.27
C ALA A 128 -0.80 -8.26 -2.27
N GLN A 129 -1.79 -7.39 -2.04
CA GLN A 129 -2.82 -7.05 -3.01
C GLN A 129 -2.70 -5.56 -3.29
N MET A 130 -2.46 -5.20 -4.54
CA MET A 130 -2.31 -3.80 -4.97
C MET A 130 -3.44 -3.43 -5.93
N GLU A 131 -4.01 -2.25 -5.74
CA GLU A 131 -4.96 -1.65 -6.66
C GLU A 131 -4.45 -0.29 -7.10
N VAL A 132 -4.50 -0.06 -8.42
CA VAL A 132 -4.17 1.22 -9.04
C VAL A 132 -5.43 1.74 -9.69
N THR A 133 -5.89 2.90 -9.20
CA THR A 133 -7.10 3.57 -9.68
C THR A 133 -6.78 5.04 -9.97
N PRO A 134 -7.70 5.82 -10.57
CA PRO A 134 -7.53 7.27 -10.69
C PRO A 134 -7.42 7.97 -9.33
N ALA A 135 -8.04 7.41 -8.28
CA ALA A 135 -8.05 7.97 -6.93
C ALA A 135 -6.73 7.72 -6.18
N GLY A 136 -5.85 6.85 -6.68
CA GLY A 136 -4.54 6.62 -6.09
C GLY A 136 -4.10 5.16 -6.16
N VAL A 137 -3.13 4.81 -5.34
CA VAL A 137 -2.64 3.43 -5.15
C VAL A 137 -3.03 2.98 -3.75
N SER A 138 -3.61 1.80 -3.64
CA SER A 138 -3.74 1.10 -2.37
C SER A 138 -2.98 -0.23 -2.42
N VAL A 139 -2.38 -0.60 -1.31
CA VAL A 139 -1.72 -1.90 -1.15
C VAL A 139 -2.04 -2.47 0.22
N GLN A 140 -2.47 -3.71 0.25
CA GLN A 140 -2.60 -4.49 1.48
C GLN A 140 -1.54 -5.57 1.50
N VAL A 141 -0.72 -5.62 2.55
CA VAL A 141 0.27 -6.68 2.74
C VAL A 141 -0.11 -7.51 3.96
N LEU A 142 -0.17 -8.83 3.75
CA LEU A 142 -0.39 -9.82 4.79
C LEU A 142 0.90 -10.62 4.99
N ALA A 143 1.50 -10.50 6.16
CA ALA A 143 2.69 -11.23 6.56
C ALA A 143 2.50 -11.91 7.92
N SER A 144 3.43 -12.78 8.31
CA SER A 144 3.43 -13.45 9.62
C SER A 144 3.40 -12.47 10.81
N GLY A 145 4.09 -11.34 10.69
CA GLY A 145 4.14 -10.26 11.69
C GLY A 145 2.87 -9.40 11.77
N GLY A 146 1.89 -9.62 10.88
CA GLY A 146 0.64 -8.91 10.83
C GLY A 146 0.32 -8.31 9.46
N ARG A 147 -0.73 -7.49 9.43
CA ARG A 147 -1.21 -6.82 8.22
C ARG A 147 -0.88 -5.34 8.27
N TRP A 148 -0.38 -4.81 7.17
CA TRP A 148 -0.14 -3.38 6.99
C TRP A 148 -0.68 -2.93 5.64
N MET A 149 -0.88 -1.62 5.52
CA MET A 149 -1.58 -1.00 4.41
C MET A 149 -0.84 0.23 3.92
N ILE A 150 -0.86 0.45 2.61
CA ILE A 150 -0.55 1.71 1.95
C ILE A 150 -1.86 2.18 1.36
N ASP A 151 -2.37 3.34 1.78
CA ASP A 151 -3.60 3.91 1.23
C ASP A 151 -3.39 5.37 0.82
N PRO A 152 -4.17 5.91 -0.13
CA PRO A 152 -4.21 7.34 -0.39
C PRO A 152 -4.49 8.12 0.89
N SER A 153 -3.71 9.16 1.16
CA SER A 153 -3.89 10.01 2.35
C SER A 153 -4.65 11.29 2.06
N ASP A 154 -4.74 11.70 0.79
CA ASP A 154 -5.35 12.94 0.33
C ASP A 154 -6.20 12.70 -0.92
N GLN A 155 -7.48 13.11 -0.89
CA GLN A 155 -8.35 12.98 -2.06
C GLN A 155 -8.00 14.01 -3.16
N SER A 156 -7.36 15.12 -2.78
CA SER A 156 -6.95 16.18 -3.71
C SER A 156 -5.59 15.90 -4.37
N ASP A 157 -4.76 15.06 -3.75
CA ASP A 157 -3.46 14.67 -4.26
C ASP A 157 -3.27 13.15 -4.18
N THR A 158 -3.61 12.48 -5.29
CA THR A 158 -3.59 11.01 -5.42
C THR A 158 -2.19 10.40 -5.40
N SER A 159 -1.15 11.24 -5.33
CA SER A 159 0.22 10.80 -5.13
C SER A 159 0.64 10.75 -3.66
N LYS A 160 -0.12 11.35 -2.74
CA LYS A 160 0.15 11.24 -1.30
C LYS A 160 -0.48 9.95 -0.75
N VAL A 161 0.34 9.18 -0.06
CA VAL A 161 -0.07 7.93 0.57
C VAL A 161 0.40 7.88 2.02
N LYS A 162 -0.21 6.98 2.79
CA LYS A 162 0.19 6.65 4.15
C LYS A 162 0.43 5.15 4.28
N SER A 163 1.57 4.76 4.88
CA SER A 163 1.87 3.38 5.25
C SER A 163 1.66 3.18 6.76
N TYR A 164 0.84 2.20 7.15
CA TYR A 164 0.45 1.98 8.54
C TYR A 164 0.11 0.52 8.84
N PHE A 165 0.24 0.09 10.10
CA PHE A 165 -0.26 -1.23 10.50
C PHE A 165 -1.77 -1.20 10.66
N ALA A 166 -2.46 -2.22 10.14
CA ALA A 166 -3.91 -2.28 10.21
C ALA A 166 -4.47 -2.35 11.64
N ARG A 167 -3.65 -2.71 12.63
CA ARG A 167 -3.99 -2.70 14.05
C ARG A 167 -4.09 -1.29 14.65
N ASP A 168 -3.41 -0.31 14.05
CA ASP A 168 -3.36 1.08 14.51
C ASP A 168 -4.47 1.92 13.87
N ALA A 169 -5.18 1.37 12.88
CA ALA A 169 -6.32 2.03 12.26
C ALA A 169 -7.54 2.04 13.21
N LYS A 170 -8.04 3.25 13.51
CA LYS A 170 -9.24 3.44 14.33
C LYS A 170 -10.43 2.81 13.63
N ARG A 171 -11.02 1.79 14.25
CA ARG A 171 -12.32 1.26 13.83
C ARG A 171 -13.40 2.25 14.21
N GLY A 172 -14.36 2.48 13.33
CA GLY A 172 -15.57 3.24 13.67
C GLY A 172 -16.22 2.64 14.92
N LYS A 173 -16.80 3.49 15.78
CA LYS A 173 -17.46 3.05 17.02
C LYS A 173 -18.72 2.23 16.76
N ASN A 174 -19.22 2.23 15.53
CA ASN A 174 -20.40 1.48 15.15
C ASN A 174 -20.01 0.00 14.96
N PRO A 175 -20.58 -0.92 15.75
CA PRO A 175 -20.41 -2.35 15.47
C PRO A 175 -21.00 -2.66 14.09
N PHE A 176 -20.38 -3.60 13.37
CA PHE A 176 -20.94 -4.13 12.14
C PHE A 176 -22.38 -4.59 12.38
N GLN A 177 -23.33 -4.10 11.59
CA GLN A 177 -24.72 -4.55 11.61
C GLN A 177 -24.98 -5.39 10.36
N CYS A 178 -25.41 -6.63 10.57
CA CYS A 178 -25.90 -7.47 9.49
C CYS A 178 -27.32 -7.00 9.13
N GLY A 179 -27.49 -6.33 8.00
CA GLY A 179 -28.80 -5.83 7.53
C GLY A 179 -29.70 -6.90 6.91
N VAL A 180 -29.36 -8.19 7.07
CA VAL A 180 -30.16 -9.30 6.54
C VAL A 180 -31.43 -9.45 7.37
N THR A 181 -32.57 -9.22 6.74
CA THR A 181 -33.89 -9.44 7.33
C THR A 181 -34.35 -10.89 7.10
N GLY A 182 -35.24 -11.40 7.95
CA GLY A 182 -35.87 -12.73 7.76
C GLY A 182 -35.01 -13.94 8.12
N HIS A 183 -33.89 -13.74 8.81
CA HIS A 183 -33.08 -14.83 9.36
C HIS A 183 -33.09 -14.72 10.88
N ASP A 184 -33.93 -15.51 11.54
CA ASP A 184 -33.87 -15.68 12.99
C ASP A 184 -32.60 -16.48 13.31
N HIS A 185 -31.49 -15.78 13.47
CA HIS A 185 -30.39 -16.31 14.26
C HIS A 185 -30.89 -16.37 15.70
N LYS A 186 -31.63 -17.44 16.05
CA LYS A 186 -31.65 -17.92 17.42
C LYS A 186 -30.20 -18.27 17.73
N ALA A 187 -29.46 -17.27 18.24
CA ALA A 187 -28.33 -17.56 19.07
C ALA A 187 -28.84 -18.59 20.05
N ASP A 188 -28.28 -19.80 19.98
CA ASP A 188 -28.54 -20.85 20.94
C ASP A 188 -27.92 -20.35 22.26
N ILE A 189 -28.56 -19.35 22.87
CA ILE A 189 -28.30 -18.89 24.23
C ILE A 189 -28.91 -19.99 25.09
N ARG A 190 -28.20 -21.12 25.13
CA ARG A 190 -28.44 -22.17 26.10
C ARG A 190 -28.28 -21.55 27.48
N ASP A 191 -29.41 -21.50 28.18
CA ASP A 191 -29.61 -21.26 29.60
C ASP A 191 -28.75 -20.21 30.31
N LYS A 192 -29.38 -19.06 30.56
CA LYS A 192 -28.89 -17.97 31.42
C LYS A 192 -28.81 -18.32 32.91
N ASN A 193 -28.75 -19.59 33.34
CA ASN A 193 -28.91 -19.90 34.77
C ASN A 193 -28.05 -21.01 35.37
N ARG A 194 -26.79 -21.15 34.95
CA ARG A 194 -25.77 -21.86 35.75
C ARG A 194 -24.38 -21.46 35.31
N PHE A 195 -23.79 -20.42 35.88
CA PHE A 195 -22.36 -20.37 36.22
C PHE A 195 -22.13 -19.12 37.07
N LYS A 196 -21.98 -19.33 38.38
CA LYS A 196 -21.55 -18.29 39.31
C LYS A 196 -20.25 -17.67 38.82
N SER A 197 -20.19 -16.35 38.91
CA SER A 197 -19.09 -15.45 38.64
C SER A 197 -17.72 -16.08 38.97
N ARG A 198 -16.92 -16.36 37.94
CA ARG A 198 -15.46 -16.48 38.10
C ARG A 198 -14.83 -15.27 37.41
N PRO A 199 -13.86 -14.60 38.05
CA PRO A 199 -13.25 -13.39 37.51
C PRO A 199 -12.62 -13.69 36.15
N SER A 200 -12.70 -12.71 35.26
CA SER A 200 -12.28 -12.74 33.86
C SER A 200 -10.83 -13.21 33.71
N LEU A 201 -10.66 -14.51 33.47
CA LEU A 201 -9.45 -15.07 32.90
C LEU A 201 -9.47 -14.82 31.40
N ARG A 202 -8.64 -13.85 30.99
CA ARG A 202 -7.95 -13.74 29.70
C ARG A 202 -8.68 -14.43 28.54
N THR A 203 -9.42 -13.64 27.75
CA THR A 203 -10.08 -14.08 26.51
C THR A 203 -9.07 -14.75 25.57
N GLN A 204 -9.00 -16.06 25.67
CA GLN A 204 -8.32 -16.91 24.71
C GLN A 204 -9.17 -16.85 23.44
N ALA A 205 -8.57 -16.49 22.32
CA ALA A 205 -9.26 -16.44 21.03
C ALA A 205 -9.88 -17.82 20.77
N THR A 206 -11.20 -17.92 20.90
CA THR A 206 -11.93 -19.09 20.43
C THR A 206 -11.75 -19.12 18.92
N ARG A 207 -10.83 -19.97 18.46
CA ARG A 207 -10.83 -20.46 17.08
C ARG A 207 -12.09 -21.30 16.91
N GLN A 208 -13.24 -20.64 16.75
CA GLN A 208 -14.42 -21.31 16.26
C GLN A 208 -14.09 -21.75 14.84
N SER A 209 -13.88 -23.05 14.67
CA SER A 209 -13.82 -23.67 13.36
C SER A 209 -15.16 -23.44 12.68
N ARG A 210 -15.21 -22.47 11.76
CA ARG A 210 -16.36 -22.27 10.89
C ARG A 210 -16.34 -23.41 9.88
N SER A 211 -17.13 -24.45 10.13
CA SER A 211 -17.36 -25.51 9.14
C SER A 211 -17.93 -24.86 7.87
N ARG A 212 -17.21 -25.01 6.74
CA ARG A 212 -17.60 -24.46 5.43
C ARG A 212 -18.54 -25.39 4.65
N GLY A 213 -19.13 -26.40 5.31
CA GLY A 213 -19.84 -27.49 4.64
C GLY A 213 -18.89 -28.51 4.01
N SER A 214 -19.43 -29.62 3.51
CA SER A 214 -18.67 -30.73 2.88
C SER A 214 -18.49 -30.57 1.36
N GLU A 215 -19.08 -29.53 0.76
CA GLU A 215 -19.07 -29.31 -0.68
C GLU A 215 -18.12 -28.17 -1.04
N LEU A 216 -17.15 -28.44 -1.92
CA LEU A 216 -16.27 -27.42 -2.46
C LEU A 216 -17.02 -26.63 -3.54
N ARG A 217 -17.37 -25.38 -3.24
CA ARG A 217 -17.98 -24.47 -4.21
C ARG A 217 -17.01 -23.38 -4.63
N THR A 218 -16.68 -23.36 -5.93
CA THR A 218 -15.82 -22.33 -6.52
C THR A 218 -16.68 -21.21 -7.08
N TYR A 219 -16.67 -20.05 -6.43
CA TYR A 219 -17.38 -18.84 -6.87
C TYR A 219 -16.40 -17.81 -7.42
N ARG A 220 -16.81 -17.09 -8.47
CA ARG A 220 -16.21 -15.82 -8.87
C ARG A 220 -17.05 -14.71 -8.26
N LEU A 221 -16.65 -14.22 -7.09
CA LEU A 221 -17.36 -13.20 -6.33
C LEU A 221 -16.71 -11.83 -6.57
N ALA A 222 -17.53 -10.82 -6.89
CA ALA A 222 -17.15 -9.41 -6.80
C ALA A 222 -17.92 -8.79 -5.62
N VAL A 223 -17.20 -8.20 -4.66
CA VAL A 223 -17.80 -7.56 -3.48
C VAL A 223 -17.62 -6.06 -3.61
N ALA A 224 -18.72 -5.32 -3.59
CA ALA A 224 -18.72 -3.88 -3.45
C ALA A 224 -19.10 -3.53 -2.00
N THR A 225 -18.31 -2.70 -1.34
CA THR A 225 -18.64 -2.13 -0.02
C THR A 225 -18.95 -0.65 -0.20
N THR A 226 -20.15 -0.24 0.21
CA THR A 226 -20.58 1.18 0.29
C THR A 226 -20.20 1.80 1.62
#